data_AF-A0A401Q596-F1
#
_entry.id   AF-A0A401Q596-F1
#
_cell.length_a   1.000
_cell.length_b   1.000
_cell.length_c   1.000
_cell.angle_alpha   90.00
_cell.angle_beta   90.00
_cell.angle_gamma   90.00
#
_symmetry.space_group_name_H-M   'P 1'
#
loop_
_entity.id
_entity.type
_entity.pdbx_description
1 polymer ?
#
loop_
_entity_poly.entity_id
_entity_poly.type
_entity_poly.pdbx_seq_one_letter_code
_entity_poly.pdbx_strand_id
1 'polypeptide(L)' 'TVIFGSYLIAHGFFSVYAMCVDTLFLCFCEDLERNDGSAEKPYFMSPELHRILGRQEWSPRKANG' A
#
# COMPACT_ATOMS: atom_id res chain seq x y z
N THR A 1 -32.79 -18.87 -0.96
CA THR A 1 -31.59 -19.73 -0.73
C THR A 1 -30.36 -19.22 -1.43
N VAL A 2 -30.39 -18.92 -2.74
CA VAL A 2 -29.20 -18.43 -3.49
C VAL A 2 -28.63 -17.12 -2.93
N ILE A 3 -29.48 -16.14 -2.59
CA ILE A 3 -29.06 -14.83 -2.04
C ILE A 3 -28.20 -14.98 -0.77
N PHE A 4 -28.63 -15.86 0.14
CA PHE A 4 -27.92 -16.10 1.39
C PHE A 4 -26.58 -16.81 1.14
N GLY A 5 -26.56 -17.80 0.24
CA GLY A 5 -25.33 -18.48 -0.18
C GLY A 5 -24.33 -17.52 -0.83
N SER A 6 -24.77 -16.68 -1.76
CA SER A 6 -23.93 -15.68 -2.41
C SER A 6 -23.41 -14.62 -1.45
N TYR A 7 -24.22 -14.20 -0.47
CA TYR A 7 -23.80 -13.24 0.55
C TYR A 7 -22.65 -13.79 1.41
N LEU A 8 -22.75 -15.04 1.89
CA LEU A 8 -21.70 -15.65 2.70
C LEU A 8 -20.37 -15.78 1.95
N ILE A 9 -20.43 -16.17 0.68
CA ILE A 9 -19.24 -16.27 -0.18
C ILE A 9 -18.62 -14.88 -0.37
N ALA A 10 -19.41 -13.89 -0.81
CA ALA A 10 -18.93 -12.53 -1.01
C ALA A 10 -18.36 -11.91 0.27
N HIS A 11 -19.02 -12.12 1.41
CA HIS A 11 -18.57 -11.67 2.71
C HIS A 11 -17.21 -12.27 3.09
N GLY A 12 -17.02 -13.58 2.87
CA GLY A 12 -15.74 -14.23 3.09
C GLY A 12 -14.61 -13.62 2.26
N PHE A 13 -14.85 -13.44 0.95
CA PHE A 13 -13.88 -12.80 0.06
C PHE A 13 -13.55 -11.36 0.46
N PHE A 14 -14.56 -10.54 0.75
CA PHE A 14 -14.33 -9.16 1.16
C PHE A 14 -13.62 -9.06 2.51
N SER A 15 -13.84 -10.00 3.43
CA SER A 15 -13.14 -10.04 4.72
C SER A 15 -11.64 -10.31 4.53
N VAL A 16 -11.29 -11.29 3.69
CA VAL A 16 -9.88 -11.57 3.36
C VAL A 16 -9.26 -10.41 2.59
N TYR A 17 -9.99 -9.83 1.64
CA TYR A 17 -9.54 -8.65 0.90
C TYR A 17 -9.21 -7.49 1.84
N ALA A 18 -10.08 -7.20 2.82
CA ALA A 18 -9.83 -6.14 3.80
C ALA A 18 -8.55 -6.39 4.61
N MET A 19 -8.35 -7.61 5.11
CA MET A 19 -7.13 -7.98 5.84
C MET A 19 -5.86 -7.80 5.00
N CYS A 20 -5.91 -8.18 3.72
CA CYS A 20 -4.79 -7.99 2.80
C CYS A 20 -4.48 -6.51 2.57
N VAL A 21 -5.52 -5.69 2.40
CA VAL A 21 -5.38 -4.23 2.25
C VAL A 21 -4.74 -3.60 3.48
N ASP A 22 -5.15 -3.99 4.70
CA ASP A 22 -4.53 -3.53 5.94
C ASP A 22 -3.03 -3.86 5.98
N THR A 23 -2.67 -5.09 5.60
CA THR A 23 -1.27 -5.54 5.56
C THR A 23 -0.44 -4.74 4.57
N LEU A 24 -0.98 -4.47 3.37
CA LEU A 24 -0.30 -3.66 2.36
C LEU A 24 -0.05 -2.22 2.84
N PHE A 25 -1.01 -1.62 3.53
CA PHE A 25 -0.83 -0.28 4.12
C PHE A 25 0.20 -0.28 5.25
N LEU A 26 0.23 -1.31 6.09
CA LEU A 26 1.25 -1.43 7.13
C LEU A 26 2.66 -1.56 6.54
N CYS A 27 2.84 -2.44 5.56
CA CYS A 27 4.13 -2.58 4.87
C CYS A 27 4.55 -1.28 4.18
N PHE A 28 3.60 -0.54 3.61
CA PHE A 28 3.85 0.79 3.04
C PHE A 28 4.37 1.78 4.10
N CYS A 29 3.69 1.88 5.25
CA CYS A 29 4.11 2.78 6.32
C CYS A 29 5.50 2.41 6.88
N GLU A 30 5.76 1.12 7.08
CA GLU A 30 7.06 0.61 7.53
C GLU A 30 8.18 0.90 6.51
N ASP A 31 7.89 0.75 5.21
CA ASP A 31 8.82 1.08 4.13
C ASP A 31 9.11 2.59 4.08
N LEU A 32 8.09 3.44 4.31
CA LEU A 32 8.28 4.89 4.43
C LEU A 32 9.11 5.31 5.65
N GLU A 33 9.01 4.58 6.76
CA GLU A 33 9.78 4.87 7.98
C GLU A 33 11.24 4.45 7.83
N ARG A 34 11.51 3.31 7.18
CA ARG A 34 12.86 2.75 7.06
C ARG A 34 13.64 3.24 5.85
N ASN A 35 12.95 3.56 4.76
CA ASN A 35 13.57 3.93 3.50
C ASN A 35 13.25 5.38 3.15
N ASP A 36 14.17 6.03 2.43
CA ASP A 36 14.06 7.43 2.06
C ASP A 36 14.02 7.63 0.54
N GLY A 37 13.96 6.56 -0.26
CA GLY A 37 13.91 6.63 -1.71
C GLY A 37 15.24 6.94 -2.38
N SER A 38 16.35 7.00 -1.63
CA SER A 38 17.69 7.16 -2.18
C SER A 38 18.19 5.89 -2.87
N ALA A 39 19.29 6.00 -3.63
CA ALA A 39 19.92 4.83 -4.26
C ALA A 39 20.47 3.82 -3.23
N GLU A 40 20.83 4.28 -2.02
CA GLU A 40 21.28 3.40 -0.93
C GLU A 40 20.11 2.79 -0.13
N LYS A 41 18.98 3.49 -0.01
CA LYS A 41 17.77 3.05 0.70
C LYS A 41 16.51 3.28 -0.14
N PRO A 42 16.33 2.52 -1.24
CA PRO A 42 15.19 2.69 -2.11
C PRO A 42 13.90 2.23 -1.42
N TYR A 43 12.77 2.77 -1.86
CA TYR A 43 11.47 2.22 -1.49
C TYR A 43 11.27 0.86 -2.15
N PHE A 44 10.74 -0.10 -1.40
CA PHE A 44 10.47 -1.46 -1.86
C PHE A 44 8.98 -1.71 -2.14
N MET A 45 8.09 -0.83 -1.66
CA MET A 45 6.68 -0.83 -2.03
C MET A 45 6.49 -0.76 -3.55
N SER A 46 5.34 -1.24 -4.05
CA SER A 46 5.05 -1.18 -5.49
C SER A 46 4.90 0.28 -5.97
N PRO A 47 5.28 0.59 -7.23
CA PRO A 47 5.14 1.94 -7.79
C PRO A 47 3.69 2.44 -7.77
N GLU A 48 2.72 1.57 -8.02
CA GLU A 48 1.29 1.89 -7.99
C GLU A 48 0.83 2.28 -6.59
N LEU A 49 1.23 1.52 -5.57
CA LEU A 49 0.89 1.83 -4.18
C LEU A 49 1.54 3.15 -3.75
N HIS A 50 2.80 3.35 -4.15
CA HIS A 50 3.50 4.60 -3.93
C HIS A 50 2.84 5.79 -4.65
N ARG A 51 2.31 5.60 -5.87
CA ARG A 51 1.60 6.65 -6.62
C ARG A 51 0.23 6.99 -6.01
N ILE A 52 -0.48 5.98 -5.49
CA ILE A 52 -1.82 6.15 -4.91
C ILE A 52 -1.74 6.85 -3.54
N LEU A 53 -0.70 6.55 -2.74
CA LEU A 53 -0.56 7.02 -1.36
C LEU A 53 0.47 8.13 -1.18
N GLY A 54 1.45 8.24 -2.07
CA GLY A 54 2.49 9.24 -2.04
C GLY A 54 1.88 10.63 -2.24
N ARG A 55 2.14 11.55 -1.30
CA ARG A 55 1.93 12.98 -1.53
C ARG A 55 2.62 13.33 -2.85
N GLN A 56 1.96 14.11 -3.71
CA GLN A 56 2.57 14.70 -4.92
C GLN A 56 3.83 15.55 -4.65
N GLU A 57 4.29 15.62 -3.40
CA GLU A 57 5.33 16.51 -2.90
C GLU A 57 6.60 15.78 -2.44
N TRP A 58 6.72 14.46 -2.62
CA TRP A 58 8.06 13.84 -2.63
C TRP A 58 8.74 14.16 -3.98
N SER A 59 8.92 15.46 -4.25
CA SER A 59 10.06 15.90 -5.02
C SER A 59 11.26 15.45 -4.19
N PRO A 60 12.23 14.71 -4.75
CA PRO A 60 13.53 14.65 -4.11
C PRO A 60 13.91 16.12 -3.87
N ARG A 61 14.10 16.54 -2.61
CA ARG A 61 14.74 17.82 -2.36
C ARG A 61 15.99 17.75 -3.20
N LYS A 62 16.11 18.65 -4.17
CA LYS A 62 17.33 18.75 -4.96
C LYS A 62 18.46 18.91 -3.96
N ALA A 63 19.21 17.84 -3.73
CA ALA A 63 20.54 17.90 -3.20
C ALA A 63 21.37 18.53 -4.34
N ASN A 64 21.31 19.85 -4.46
CA ASN A 64 22.19 20.59 -5.35
C ASN A 64 22.25 22.06 -4.92
N GLY A 65 23.41 22.46 -4.40
CA GLY A 65 23.82 23.85 -4.18
C GLY A 65 23.82 24.27 -2.73
#